data_AF-A0A9D8I5S5-F1
#
_entry.id   AF-A0A9D8I5S5-F1
#
_cell.length_a   1.000
_cell.length_b   1.000
_cell.length_c   1.000
_cell.angle_alpha   90.00
_cell.angle_beta   90.00
_cell.angle_gamma   90.00
#
_symmetry.space_group_name_H-M   'P 1'
#
loop_
_entity.id
_entity.type
_entity.pdbx_description
1 polymer ?
#
loop_
_entity_poly.entity_id
_entity_poly.type
_entity_poly.pdbx_seq_one_letter_code
_entity_poly.pdbx_strand_id
1 'polypeptide(L)'
;MAVVTQPLPPRAVIEHLVRQSVYGRLGKPLPRKASAPNPLVVNVSARHCHLTPEAVEALFGKGHQLQVHKWLYQDGQFAAKETV
;
A
#
# COMPACT_ATOMS: atom_id res chain seq x y z
N MET A 1 4.03 14.23 43.80
CA MET A 1 4.87 13.61 42.75
C MET A 1 4.39 14.16 41.41
N ALA A 2 5.05 15.20 40.88
CA ALA A 2 4.64 15.82 39.64
C ALA A 2 5.01 14.91 38.45
N VAL A 3 4.01 14.45 37.70
CA VAL A 3 4.24 13.73 36.45
C VAL A 3 4.78 14.73 35.44
N VAL A 4 6.07 14.65 35.16
CA VAL A 4 6.70 15.45 34.10
C VAL A 4 6.25 14.85 32.77
N THR A 5 5.27 15.47 32.13
CA THR A 5 4.91 15.16 30.74
C THR A 5 5.99 15.76 29.85
N GLN A 6 7.00 14.96 29.48
CA GLN A 6 7.93 15.38 28.43
C GLN A 6 7.16 15.50 27.10
N PRO A 7 7.32 16.63 26.38
CA PRO A 7 6.73 16.76 25.06
C PRO A 7 7.32 15.70 24.14
N LEU A 8 6.47 15.05 23.35
CA LEU A 8 6.91 14.06 22.37
C LEU A 8 7.93 14.71 21.42
N PRO A 9 9.03 14.01 21.08
CA PRO A 9 9.99 14.51 20.11
C PRO A 9 9.28 14.80 18.77
N PRO A 10 9.76 15.79 18.00
CA PRO A 10 9.24 16.05 16.66
C PRO A 10 9.26 14.78 15.80
N ARG A 11 8.25 14.60 14.93
CA ARG A 11 8.09 13.43 14.05
C ARG A 11 9.38 13.05 13.31
N ALA A 12 10.14 14.03 12.84
CA ALA A 12 11.40 13.83 12.15
C ALA A 12 12.46 13.12 13.01
N VAL A 13 12.51 13.42 14.31
CA VAL A 13 13.41 12.78 15.27
C VAL A 13 12.99 11.33 15.51
N ILE A 14 11.69 11.09 15.69
CA ILE A 14 11.16 9.72 15.84
C ILE A 14 11.49 8.88 14.61
N GLU A 15 11.22 9.39 13.40
CA GLU A 15 11.56 8.71 12.15
C GLU A 15 13.06 8.40 12.04
N HIS A 16 13.91 9.34 12.46
CA HIS A 16 15.36 9.14 12.45
C HIS A 16 15.79 8.01 13.39
N LEU A 17 15.30 8.01 14.64
CA LEU A 17 15.60 6.99 15.63
C LEU A 17 15.09 5.61 15.20
N VAL A 18 13.88 5.53 14.65
CA VAL A 18 13.32 4.29 14.12
C VAL A 18 14.16 3.75 12.96
N ARG A 19 14.54 4.61 11.99
CA ARG A 19 15.43 4.22 10.89
C ARG A 19 16.78 3.70 11.42
N GLN A 20 17.38 4.37 12.39
CA GLN A 20 18.62 3.91 13.04
C GLN A 20 18.47 2.53 13.67
N SER A 21 17.43 2.31 14.47
CA SER A 21 17.20 1.03 15.13
C SER A 21 16.96 -0.11 14.14
N VAL A 22 16.18 0.11 13.08
CA VAL A 22 15.87 -0.93 12.09
C VAL A 22 17.11 -1.32 11.30
N TYR A 23 17.86 -0.35 10.78
CA TYR A 23 19.05 -0.63 9.98
C TYR A 23 20.19 -1.25 10.82
N GLY A 24 20.36 -0.80 12.07
CA GLY A 24 21.31 -1.42 13.01
C GLY A 24 21.02 -2.90 13.25
N ARG A 25 19.74 -3.27 13.45
CA ARG A 25 19.33 -4.69 13.61
C ARG A 25 19.53 -5.53 12.36
N LEU A 26 19.40 -4.92 11.19
CA LEU A 26 19.64 -5.58 9.90
C LEU A 26 21.13 -5.69 9.54
N GLY A 27 22.04 -5.11 10.34
CA GLY A 27 23.46 -5.03 10.00
C GLY A 27 23.74 -4.24 8.73
N LYS A 28 22.83 -3.34 8.33
CA LYS A 28 22.92 -2.57 7.09
C LYS A 28 23.29 -1.12 7.41
N PRO A 29 24.12 -0.46 6.57
CA PRO A 29 24.39 0.95 6.73
C PRO A 29 23.13 1.77 6.52
N LEU A 30 23.04 2.93 7.17
CA LEU A 30 21.93 3.86 6.94
C LEU A 30 21.88 4.27 5.47
N PRO A 31 20.68 4.34 4.88
CA PRO A 31 20.53 4.76 3.50
C PRO A 31 20.98 6.22 3.40
N ARG A 32 21.92 6.51 2.49
CA ARG A 32 22.25 7.88 2.11
C ARG A 32 21.02 8.51 1.46
N LYS A 33 20.84 9.83 1.57
CA LYS A 33 19.84 10.56 0.78
C LYS A 33 20.13 10.29 -0.69
N ALA A 34 19.34 9.41 -1.30
CA ALA A 34 19.41 9.16 -2.73
C ALA A 34 18.78 10.36 -3.45
N SER A 35 19.53 10.99 -4.36
CA SER A 35 19.00 11.98 -5.29
C SER A 35 18.35 11.35 -6.52
N ALA A 36 18.57 10.05 -6.73
CA ALA A 36 18.00 9.30 -7.83
C ALA A 36 16.49 9.04 -7.58
N PRO A 37 15.68 8.94 -8.64
CA PRO A 37 14.30 8.49 -8.53
C PRO A 37 14.24 7.16 -7.79
N ASN A 38 13.28 7.02 -6.88
CA ASN A 38 13.08 5.76 -6.15
C ASN A 38 12.74 4.65 -7.17
N PRO A 39 13.54 3.57 -7.26
CA PRO A 39 13.26 2.49 -8.21
C PRO A 39 12.01 1.68 -7.81
N LEU A 40 11.51 1.86 -6.59
CA LEU A 40 10.29 1.21 -6.13
C LEU A 40 9.06 1.89 -6.76
N VAL A 41 8.40 1.17 -7.66
CA VAL A 41 7.08 1.55 -8.17
C VAL A 41 6.06 1.27 -7.07
N VAL A 42 5.37 2.33 -6.63
CA VAL A 42 4.29 2.23 -5.65
C VAL A 42 2.97 2.57 -6.34
N ASN A 43 2.02 1.66 -6.26
CA ASN A 43 0.65 1.88 -6.73
C ASN A 43 -0.30 1.92 -5.52
N VAL A 44 -1.36 2.72 -5.63
CA VAL A 44 -2.37 2.87 -4.57
C VAL A 44 -3.62 2.08 -4.94
N SER A 45 -4.09 1.26 -4.02
CA SER A 45 -5.36 0.54 -4.17
C SER A 45 -6.48 1.28 -3.45
N ALA A 46 -7.50 1.71 -4.19
CA ALA A 46 -8.77 2.15 -3.61
C ALA A 46 -9.54 0.95 -3.02
N ARG A 47 -10.66 1.20 -2.32
CA ARG A 47 -11.56 0.13 -1.86
C ARG A 47 -12.09 -0.63 -3.08
N HIS A 48 -11.89 -1.94 -3.08
CA HIS A 48 -12.35 -2.85 -4.12
C HIS A 48 -12.62 -4.23 -3.50
N CYS A 49 -13.28 -5.10 -4.25
CA CYS A 49 -13.54 -6.48 -3.88
C CYS A 49 -13.21 -7.42 -5.05
N HIS A 50 -12.95 -8.68 -4.73
CA HIS A 50 -12.83 -9.75 -5.72
C HIS A 50 -14.09 -10.61 -5.62
N LEU A 51 -14.62 -11.04 -6.76
CA LEU A 51 -15.87 -11.79 -6.84
C LEU A 51 -15.61 -13.17 -7.44
N THR A 52 -16.33 -14.18 -6.95
CA THR A 52 -16.43 -15.47 -7.63
C THR A 52 -17.37 -15.35 -8.82
N PRO A 53 -17.34 -16.30 -9.78
CA PRO A 53 -18.29 -16.32 -10.90
C PRO A 53 -19.75 -16.29 -10.43
N GLU A 54 -20.10 -17.03 -9.38
CA GLU A 54 -21.47 -17.07 -8.84
C GLU A 54 -21.90 -15.72 -8.28
N ALA A 55 -20.99 -15.00 -7.62
CA ALA A 55 -21.26 -13.66 -7.12
C ALA A 55 -21.41 -12.64 -8.25
N VAL A 56 -20.63 -12.78 -9.34
CA VAL A 56 -20.81 -11.96 -10.55
C VAL A 56 -22.21 -12.18 -11.13
N GLU A 57 -22.64 -13.42 -11.26
CA GLU A 57 -23.98 -13.73 -11.78
C GLU A 57 -25.11 -13.22 -10.87
N ALA A 58 -24.94 -13.33 -9.56
CA ALA A 58 -25.92 -12.86 -8.59
C ALA A 58 -26.08 -11.32 -8.58
N LEU A 59 -24.98 -10.58 -8.77
CA LEU A 59 -24.97 -9.12 -8.73
C LEU A 59 -25.29 -8.46 -10.08
N PHE A 60 -24.81 -9.04 -11.19
CA PHE A 60 -24.85 -8.42 -12.51
C PHE A 60 -25.69 -9.20 -13.55
N GLY A 61 -26.14 -10.41 -13.22
CA GLY A 61 -27.01 -11.22 -14.06
C GLY A 61 -26.36 -12.51 -14.54
N LYS A 62 -27.18 -13.54 -14.80
CA LYS A 62 -26.72 -14.88 -15.20
C LYS A 62 -25.87 -14.83 -16.48
N GLY A 63 -24.71 -15.48 -16.45
CA GLY A 63 -23.76 -15.50 -17.56
C GLY A 63 -23.01 -14.18 -17.80
N HIS A 64 -23.13 -13.18 -16.92
CA HIS A 64 -22.42 -11.91 -17.07
C HIS A 64 -20.90 -12.11 -16.95
N GLN A 65 -20.14 -11.42 -17.82
CA GLN A 65 -18.68 -11.39 -17.77
C GLN A 65 -18.22 -9.97 -17.45
N LEU A 66 -17.32 -9.84 -16.49
CA LEU A 66 -16.74 -8.55 -16.10
C LEU A 66 -16.04 -7.91 -17.29
N GLN A 67 -16.29 -6.62 -17.51
CA GLN A 67 -15.68 -5.89 -18.61
C GLN A 67 -14.43 -5.17 -18.14
N VAL A 68 -13.34 -5.29 -18.89
CA VAL A 68 -12.10 -4.60 -18.59
C VAL A 68 -12.31 -3.08 -18.66
N HIS A 69 -12.07 -2.40 -17.53
CA HIS A 69 -11.93 -0.95 -17.49
C HIS A 69 -10.45 -0.56 -17.67
N LYS A 70 -9.56 -1.19 -16.89
CA LYS A 70 -8.13 -0.90 -16.94
C LYS A 70 -7.30 -2.13 -16.55
N TRP A 71 -6.30 -2.46 -17.35
CA TRP A 71 -5.29 -3.48 -17.00
C TRP A 71 -4.39 -2.98 -15.87
N LEU A 72 -4.12 -3.86 -14.91
CA LEU A 72 -3.21 -3.58 -13.80
C LEU A 72 -1.79 -4.00 -14.17
N TYR A 73 -0.82 -3.69 -13.30
CA TYR A 73 0.57 -4.05 -13.55
C TYR A 73 0.84 -5.54 -13.37
N GLN A 74 -0.04 -6.25 -12.65
CA GLN A 74 0.03 -7.70 -12.50
C GLN A 74 -0.56 -8.39 -13.73
N ASP A 75 0.19 -9.32 -14.32
CA ASP A 75 -0.25 -10.06 -15.49
C ASP A 75 -1.60 -10.76 -15.26
N GLY A 76 -2.52 -10.55 -16.22
CA GLY A 76 -3.87 -11.11 -16.20
C GLY A 76 -4.85 -10.43 -15.25
N GLN A 77 -4.45 -9.39 -14.50
CA GLN A 77 -5.32 -8.67 -13.57
C GLN A 77 -5.84 -7.37 -14.18
N PHE A 78 -7.10 -7.05 -13.91
CA PHE A 78 -7.76 -5.83 -14.39
C PHE A 78 -8.74 -5.27 -13.37
N ALA A 79 -8.92 -3.95 -13.40
CA ALA A 79 -10.09 -3.30 -12.82
C ALA A 79 -11.28 -3.45 -13.78
N ALA A 80 -12.42 -3.93 -13.28
CA ALA A 80 -13.64 -4.06 -14.05
C ALA A 80 -14.36 -2.70 -14.21
N LYS A 81 -15.27 -2.59 -15.19
CA LYS A 81 -16.17 -1.42 -15.32
C LYS A 81 -17.25 -1.41 -14.25
N GLU A 82 -17.60 -2.58 -13.74
CA GLU A 82 -18.61 -2.80 -12.72
C GLU A 82 -18.17 -2.30 -11.34
N THR A 83 -19.15 -1.87 -10.54
CA THR A 83 -18.98 -1.44 -9.14
C THR A 83 -20.10 -2.04 -8.29
N VAL A 84 -19.83 -2.23 -6.99
CA VAL A 84 -20.80 -2.70 -5.99
C VAL A 84 -21.16 -1.63 -4.97
#